data_AF-A0A969FLY9-F1
#
_entry.id   AF-A0A969FLY9-F1
#
_cell.length_a   1.000
_cell.length_b   1.000
_cell.length_c   1.000
_cell.angle_alpha   90.00
_cell.angle_beta   90.00
_cell.angle_gamma   90.00
#
_symmetry.space_group_name_H-M   'P 1'
#
loop_
_entity.id
_entity.type
_entity.pdbx_description
1 polymer ?
#
loop_
_entity_poly.entity_id
_entity_poly.type
_entity_poly.pdbx_seq_one_letter_code
_entity_poly.pdbx_strand_id
1 'polypeptide(L)'
;MKTLLVMTVGRTDVELVLEGERREFGKDRVGAVHDRLRDRLDAWELVASPTARGEVVGELPDTQPWEICTPKFDAVLAYLGGTPPDSVLLLETTRDLPDDPRFAGGVLSKRARGKGIQDIRCCAYLGPGDRTLEDRDCALDAIIRRDVVRRIENAIRDAVKDATRIVVAPTGGMPEIKALVKELVRLHAPEGIEPDEIEVDDGARNSGQPDRAVSRKRVDPIEPIRLRKQALELTSKGHLIGAWGAVRHLDAQVHPWKLVIEWLYHFASSLPIPPECDLIVIQHQRMAVRAALRVELALRAGDIPRAVHGTVAFFEAALWDHLLKHFERDPQDARWLKPRAGALVPTDKLIREGDDDDKNRPFETKSRPDNQAWFWFHESGAGRFIRDYVESKPLKNLLDAIDKVKALRNDVAHNEPTPELMNDARTRMQAAALWSNTDMFLSQPPVQAVLRELGEASPENLLSNLMAEVGHRLRDSLAADSPRGRDSPLEARDGR
;
A
#
# COMPACT_ATOMS: atom_id res chain seq x y z
N MET A 1 19.81 18.39 23.51
CA MET A 1 19.44 17.46 22.43
C MET A 1 19.87 16.09 22.88
N LYS A 2 18.95 15.15 23.08
CA LYS A 2 19.23 13.77 23.49
C LYS A 2 19.34 12.90 22.23
N THR A 3 20.54 12.40 21.95
CA THR A 3 20.84 11.53 20.80
C THR A 3 20.88 10.08 21.27
N LEU A 4 20.00 9.25 20.70
CA LEU A 4 20.01 7.80 20.88
C LEU A 4 20.71 7.15 19.68
N LEU A 5 21.64 6.24 19.94
CA LEU A 5 22.17 5.30 18.95
C LEU A 5 21.56 3.90 19.16
N VAL A 6 20.92 3.35 18.13
CA VAL A 6 20.45 1.96 18.10
C VAL A 6 21.33 1.16 17.15
N MET A 7 21.95 0.08 17.65
CA MET A 7 22.89 -0.74 16.88
C MET A 7 22.64 -2.23 17.08
N THR A 8 22.69 -3.01 16.00
CA THR A 8 22.69 -4.47 16.06
C THR A 8 24.12 -5.00 16.03
N VAL A 9 24.42 -5.93 16.92
CA VAL A 9 25.78 -6.45 17.12
C VAL A 9 25.97 -7.73 16.31
N GLY A 10 27.07 -7.80 15.57
CA GLY A 10 27.46 -8.92 14.73
C GLY A 10 28.92 -9.34 14.90
N ARG A 11 29.32 -10.32 14.09
CA ARG A 11 30.65 -10.94 14.15
C ARG A 11 31.80 -9.97 13.89
N THR A 12 31.58 -8.95 13.07
CA THR A 12 32.62 -8.03 12.59
C THR A 12 32.61 -6.69 13.33
N ASP A 13 31.83 -6.59 14.41
CA ASP A 13 31.82 -5.41 15.27
C ASP A 13 32.90 -5.49 16.37
N VAL A 14 33.49 -6.68 16.59
CA VAL A 14 34.58 -6.94 17.54
C VAL A 14 35.66 -7.74 16.83
N GLU A 15 36.90 -7.24 16.84
CA GLU A 15 38.04 -7.85 16.14
C GLU A 15 39.29 -7.84 17.02
N LEU A 16 40.17 -8.83 16.81
CA LEU A 16 41.48 -8.91 17.46
C LEU A 16 42.49 -8.06 16.70
N VAL A 17 43.38 -7.38 17.43
CA VAL A 17 44.53 -6.69 16.85
C VAL A 17 45.78 -7.52 17.12
N LEU A 18 46.50 -7.87 16.06
CA LEU A 18 47.79 -8.56 16.12
C LEU A 18 48.73 -7.91 15.12
N GLU A 19 49.95 -7.59 15.56
CA GLU A 19 51.02 -7.08 14.69
C GLU A 19 50.60 -5.80 13.92
N GLY A 20 49.73 -4.98 14.52
CA GLY A 20 49.20 -3.76 13.91
C GLY A 20 48.11 -4.00 12.86
N GLU A 21 47.57 -5.21 12.74
CA GLU A 21 46.46 -5.56 11.85
C GLU A 21 45.23 -5.98 12.65
N ARG A 22 44.04 -5.57 12.21
CA ARG A 22 42.78 -6.11 12.75
C ARG A 22 42.43 -7.43 12.05
N ARG A 23 41.91 -8.39 12.81
CA ARG A 23 41.60 -9.75 12.37
C ARG A 23 40.21 -10.17 12.84
N GLU A 24 39.37 -10.61 11.91
CA GLU A 24 38.05 -11.16 12.23
C GLU A 24 38.18 -12.51 12.96
N PHE A 25 37.23 -12.81 13.83
CA PHE A 25 37.09 -14.15 14.40
C PHE A 25 36.43 -15.14 13.43
N GLY A 26 36.92 -16.37 13.42
CA GLY A 26 36.38 -17.48 12.64
C GLY A 26 34.90 -17.71 12.90
N LYS A 27 34.12 -17.96 11.83
CA LYS A 27 32.66 -18.15 11.93
C LYS A 27 32.30 -19.26 12.91
N ASP A 28 33.03 -20.35 12.93
CA ASP A 28 32.74 -21.53 13.76
C ASP A 28 33.23 -21.43 15.20
N ARG A 29 33.91 -20.33 15.58
CA ARG A 29 34.56 -20.18 16.88
C ARG A 29 34.27 -18.86 17.59
N VAL A 30 33.63 -17.89 16.92
CA VAL A 30 33.37 -16.55 17.48
C VAL A 30 32.66 -16.61 18.82
N GLY A 31 31.70 -17.52 19.01
CA GLY A 31 30.98 -17.64 20.28
C GLY A 31 31.90 -17.99 21.45
N ALA A 32 32.81 -18.95 21.25
CA ALA A 32 33.78 -19.37 22.27
C ALA A 32 34.82 -18.29 22.57
N VAL A 33 35.22 -17.52 21.54
CA VAL A 33 36.11 -16.37 21.72
C VAL A 33 35.44 -15.30 22.57
N HIS A 34 34.19 -14.95 22.28
CA HIS A 34 33.48 -13.94 23.07
C HIS A 34 33.18 -14.41 24.50
N ASP A 35 32.90 -15.69 24.72
CA ASP A 35 32.80 -16.26 26.07
C ASP A 35 34.11 -16.04 26.85
N ARG A 36 35.27 -16.27 26.24
CA ARG A 36 36.58 -15.97 26.86
C ARG A 36 36.78 -14.49 27.16
N LEU A 37 36.38 -13.59 26.25
CA LEU A 37 36.47 -12.14 26.48
C LEU A 37 35.57 -11.68 27.63
N ARG A 38 34.36 -12.25 27.74
CA ARG A 38 33.43 -12.00 28.85
C ARG A 38 34.00 -12.48 30.18
N ASP A 39 34.54 -13.70 30.22
CA ASP A 39 34.97 -14.36 31.45
C ASP A 39 36.31 -13.80 31.98
N ARG A 40 37.08 -13.12 31.14
CA ARG A 40 38.42 -12.61 31.46
C ARG A 40 38.56 -11.12 31.13
N LEU A 41 37.77 -10.27 31.78
CA LEU A 41 37.71 -8.83 31.52
C LEU A 41 39.05 -8.07 31.65
N ASP A 42 39.96 -8.58 32.49
CA ASP A 42 41.30 -8.02 32.73
C ASP A 42 42.36 -8.55 31.75
N ALA A 43 42.02 -9.54 30.94
CA ALA A 43 42.93 -10.18 29.99
C ALA A 43 42.96 -9.49 28.62
N TRP A 44 42.22 -8.40 28.44
CA TRP A 44 42.15 -7.67 27.18
C TRP A 44 41.89 -6.18 27.36
N GLU A 45 42.36 -5.42 26.39
CA GLU A 45 42.21 -3.97 26.34
C GLU A 45 41.62 -3.50 25.01
N LEU A 46 41.06 -2.29 25.03
CA LEU A 46 40.48 -1.67 23.84
C LEU A 46 41.50 -0.75 23.19
N VAL A 47 41.87 -1.08 21.96
CA VAL A 47 42.78 -0.26 21.15
C VAL A 47 42.02 0.50 20.05
N ALA A 48 42.72 1.37 19.32
CA ALA A 48 42.17 1.96 18.10
C ALA A 48 42.19 0.92 16.98
N SER A 49 41.18 0.90 16.12
CA SER A 49 41.14 -0.02 14.98
C SER A 49 42.22 0.32 13.95
N PRO A 50 43.17 -0.59 13.68
CA PRO A 50 44.10 -0.42 12.58
C PRO A 50 43.38 -0.44 11.23
N THR A 51 43.97 0.23 10.25
CA THR A 51 43.45 0.22 8.87
C THR A 51 43.76 -1.08 8.14
N ALA A 52 44.93 -1.67 8.44
CA ALA A 52 45.38 -2.93 7.86
C ALA A 52 44.59 -4.11 8.41
N ARG A 53 44.29 -5.07 7.54
CA ARG A 53 43.48 -6.23 7.86
C ARG A 53 44.24 -7.51 7.57
N GLY A 54 44.36 -8.34 8.61
CA GLY A 54 45.03 -9.63 8.54
C GLY A 54 44.07 -10.79 8.29
N GLU A 55 44.62 -12.00 8.36
CA GLU A 55 43.85 -13.24 8.19
C GLU A 55 42.86 -13.48 9.34
N VAL A 56 41.80 -14.25 9.06
CA VAL A 56 40.81 -14.66 10.05
C VAL A 56 41.47 -15.52 11.14
N VAL A 57 41.15 -15.24 12.40
CA VAL A 57 41.72 -15.93 13.56
C VAL A 57 40.69 -16.85 14.21
N GLY A 58 41.07 -18.10 14.45
CA GLY A 58 40.21 -19.10 15.09
C GLY A 58 40.18 -19.05 16.62
N GLU A 59 41.28 -18.62 17.25
CA GLU A 59 41.45 -18.64 18.71
C GLU A 59 42.24 -17.42 19.20
N LEU A 60 42.01 -17.03 20.45
CA LEU A 60 42.80 -15.99 21.10
C LEU A 60 44.23 -16.53 21.37
N PRO A 61 45.27 -15.72 21.15
CA PRO A 61 46.65 -16.13 21.41
C PRO A 61 46.90 -16.38 22.90
N ASP A 62 47.94 -17.13 23.23
CA ASP A 62 48.28 -17.44 24.63
C ASP A 62 48.81 -16.21 25.39
N THR A 63 49.37 -15.23 24.68
CA THR A 63 49.93 -14.01 25.25
C THR A 63 48.86 -12.96 25.53
N GLN A 64 48.93 -12.37 26.73
CA GLN A 64 48.00 -11.36 27.25
C GLN A 64 48.75 -10.08 27.64
N PRO A 65 48.10 -8.90 27.62
CA PRO A 65 46.68 -8.68 27.29
C PRO A 65 46.38 -8.81 25.79
N TRP A 66 45.16 -9.23 25.44
CA TRP A 66 44.67 -9.23 24.06
C TRP A 66 44.22 -7.83 23.66
N GLU A 67 44.71 -7.35 22.53
CA GLU A 67 44.28 -6.07 21.96
C GLU A 67 42.99 -6.28 21.15
N ILE A 68 41.90 -5.63 21.55
CA ILE A 68 40.58 -5.74 20.90
C ILE A 68 40.17 -4.39 20.33
N CYS A 69 39.58 -4.37 19.13
CA CYS A 69 39.06 -3.16 18.52
C CYS A 69 37.59 -3.31 18.08
N THR A 70 36.92 -2.18 17.85
CA THR A 70 35.47 -2.11 17.53
C THR A 70 35.23 -1.20 16.33
N PRO A 71 35.69 -1.60 15.14
CA PRO A 71 35.89 -0.67 14.04
C PRO A 71 34.59 -0.03 13.54
N LYS A 72 33.52 -0.80 13.46
CA LYS A 72 32.21 -0.29 13.01
C LYS A 72 31.57 0.66 14.02
N PHE A 73 31.70 0.36 15.30
CA PHE A 73 31.24 1.26 16.37
C PHE A 73 32.01 2.57 16.34
N ASP A 74 33.33 2.52 16.19
CA ASP A 74 34.19 3.70 16.08
C ASP A 74 33.86 4.53 14.82
N ALA A 75 33.56 3.88 13.69
CA ALA A 75 33.12 4.56 12.47
C ALA A 75 31.79 5.32 12.66
N VAL A 76 30.83 4.72 13.37
CA VAL A 76 29.56 5.39 13.72
C VAL A 76 29.80 6.58 14.64
N LEU A 77 30.64 6.43 15.67
CA LEU A 77 30.99 7.55 16.56
C LEU A 77 31.71 8.69 15.81
N ALA A 78 32.59 8.35 14.86
CA ALA A 78 33.25 9.33 14.01
C ALA A 78 32.25 10.09 13.13
N TYR A 79 31.25 9.39 12.57
CA TYR A 79 30.16 10.02 11.80
C TYR A 79 29.33 11.01 12.64
N LEU A 80 29.18 10.78 13.94
CA LEU A 80 28.51 11.73 14.85
C LEU A 80 29.35 12.98 15.18
N GLY A 81 30.46 13.20 14.48
CA GLY A 81 31.27 14.42 14.59
C GLY A 81 32.06 14.50 15.89
N GLY A 82 32.35 13.36 16.52
CA GLY A 82 33.12 13.28 17.76
C GLY A 82 32.34 13.62 19.03
N THR A 83 31.07 14.02 18.93
CA THR A 83 30.18 14.15 20.09
C THR A 83 29.55 12.78 20.36
N PRO A 84 29.81 12.14 21.51
CA PRO A 84 29.21 10.85 21.82
C PRO A 84 27.68 10.99 21.95
N PRO A 85 26.91 9.96 21.55
CA PRO A 85 25.48 9.94 21.81
C PRO A 85 25.21 9.91 23.32
N ASP A 86 24.07 10.45 23.75
CA ASP A 86 23.65 10.45 25.16
C ASP A 86 23.33 9.04 25.65
N SER A 87 22.76 8.20 24.77
CA SER A 87 22.43 6.82 25.07
C SER A 87 22.67 5.88 23.89
N VAL A 88 22.93 4.61 24.21
CA VAL A 88 23.15 3.54 23.22
C VAL A 88 22.30 2.32 23.58
N LEU A 89 21.52 1.86 22.61
CA LEU A 89 20.85 0.56 22.64
C LEU A 89 21.61 -0.42 21.73
N LEU A 90 22.22 -1.43 22.35
CA LEU A 90 22.88 -2.55 21.68
C LEU A 90 21.95 -3.76 21.68
N LEU A 91 21.65 -4.28 20.49
CA LEU A 91 20.87 -5.49 20.30
C LEU A 91 21.80 -6.64 19.94
N GLU A 92 21.87 -7.66 20.80
CA GLU A 92 22.80 -8.78 20.64
C GLU A 92 22.11 -10.15 20.71
N THR A 93 22.84 -11.18 20.31
CA THR A 93 22.49 -12.58 20.62
C THR A 93 23.25 -13.03 21.86
N THR A 94 22.69 -13.98 22.59
CA THR A 94 23.35 -14.71 23.69
C THR A 94 23.13 -16.23 23.55
N ARG A 95 22.78 -16.68 22.34
CA ARG A 95 22.56 -18.12 22.05
C ARG A 95 23.85 -18.90 22.21
N ASP A 96 23.71 -20.13 22.67
CA ASP A 96 24.80 -21.09 22.75
C ASP A 96 25.03 -21.79 21.39
N LEU A 97 25.42 -21.00 20.38
CA LEU A 97 25.85 -21.49 19.07
C LEU A 97 27.28 -21.03 18.76
N PRO A 98 28.11 -21.85 18.07
CA PRO A 98 29.50 -21.47 17.80
C PRO A 98 29.64 -20.25 16.89
N ASP A 99 28.68 -20.03 16.00
CA ASP A 99 28.68 -18.95 15.00
C ASP A 99 27.94 -17.68 15.39
N ASP A 100 27.38 -17.67 16.59
CA ASP A 100 26.77 -16.48 17.17
C ASP A 100 27.81 -15.64 17.89
N PRO A 101 27.90 -14.32 17.60
CA PRO A 101 28.76 -13.39 18.31
C PRO A 101 28.18 -13.04 19.68
N ARG A 102 27.89 -14.07 20.48
CA ARG A 102 27.24 -13.95 21.78
C ARG A 102 28.02 -13.02 22.72
N PHE A 103 27.33 -12.18 23.48
CA PHE A 103 27.94 -11.25 24.45
C PHE A 103 28.88 -10.18 23.87
N ALA A 104 28.95 -10.02 22.54
CA ALA A 104 29.75 -8.97 21.90
C ALA A 104 29.32 -7.56 22.34
N GLY A 105 28.04 -7.37 22.68
CA GLY A 105 27.53 -6.11 23.21
C GLY A 105 28.23 -5.68 24.50
N GLY A 106 28.80 -6.61 25.27
CA GLY A 106 29.64 -6.30 26.42
C GLY A 106 30.93 -5.56 26.04
N VAL A 107 31.57 -5.95 24.93
CA VAL A 107 32.78 -5.28 24.42
C VAL A 107 32.45 -3.87 23.92
N LEU A 108 31.38 -3.74 23.13
CA LEU A 108 30.89 -2.44 22.66
C LEU A 108 30.46 -1.54 23.83
N SER A 109 29.87 -2.11 24.88
CA SER A 109 29.53 -1.36 26.11
C SER A 109 30.78 -0.83 26.80
N LYS A 110 31.86 -1.63 26.92
CA LYS A 110 33.15 -1.16 27.46
C LYS A 110 33.72 -0.01 26.60
N ARG A 111 33.63 -0.13 25.27
CA ARG A 111 34.06 0.95 24.35
C ARG A 111 33.23 2.22 24.50
N ALA A 112 31.90 2.09 24.57
CA ALA A 112 30.98 3.21 24.76
C ALA A 112 31.28 3.99 26.06
N ARG A 113 31.48 3.27 27.17
CA ARG A 113 31.90 3.89 28.45
C ARG A 113 33.24 4.61 28.34
N GLY A 114 34.22 4.00 27.65
CA GLY A 114 35.52 4.62 27.37
C GLY A 114 35.43 5.90 26.53
N LYS A 115 34.32 6.12 25.83
CA LYS A 115 34.02 7.35 25.07
C LYS A 115 33.11 8.32 25.83
N GLY A 116 32.81 8.05 27.10
CA GLY A 116 32.03 8.93 27.98
C GLY A 116 30.51 8.69 27.98
N ILE A 117 30.03 7.66 27.29
CA ILE A 117 28.60 7.33 27.23
C ILE A 117 28.20 6.59 28.52
N GLN A 118 27.16 7.08 29.20
CA GLN A 118 26.72 6.54 30.50
C GLN A 118 25.48 5.64 30.38
N ASP A 119 24.46 6.02 29.61
CA ASP A 119 23.24 5.23 29.42
C ASP A 119 23.45 4.22 28.28
N ILE A 120 23.87 3.00 28.65
CA ILE A 120 24.12 1.92 27.70
C ILE A 120 23.23 0.74 28.08
N ARG A 121 22.36 0.34 27.15
CA ARG A 121 21.47 -0.81 27.31
C ARG A 121 21.91 -1.88 26.33
N CYS A 122 22.20 -3.07 26.84
CA CYS A 122 22.49 -4.24 26.02
C CYS A 122 21.34 -5.23 26.19
N CYS A 123 20.62 -5.52 25.11
CA CYS A 123 19.44 -6.36 25.12
C CYS A 123 19.63 -7.58 24.22
N ALA A 124 19.55 -8.76 24.82
CA ALA A 124 19.59 -10.02 24.10
C ALA A 124 18.25 -10.28 23.40
N TYR A 125 18.22 -10.29 22.07
CA TYR A 125 17.01 -10.63 21.31
C TYR A 125 16.86 -12.14 21.11
N LEU A 126 17.96 -12.89 21.12
CA LEU A 126 17.98 -14.35 21.21
C LEU A 126 18.81 -14.79 22.42
N GLY A 127 18.27 -15.72 23.20
CA GLY A 127 18.80 -16.18 24.49
C GLY A 127 19.32 -17.61 24.48
N PRO A 128 19.91 -18.07 25.59
CA PRO A 128 20.21 -19.48 25.81
C PRO A 128 18.96 -20.34 25.61
N GLY A 129 19.05 -21.36 24.75
CA GLY A 129 17.92 -22.25 24.41
C GLY A 129 17.12 -21.85 23.16
N ASP A 130 17.27 -20.63 22.65
CA ASP A 130 16.67 -20.24 21.37
C ASP A 130 17.45 -20.92 20.22
N ARG A 131 16.83 -21.88 19.51
CA ARG A 131 17.51 -22.61 18.44
C ARG A 131 17.47 -21.87 17.10
N THR A 132 16.33 -21.29 16.73
CA THR A 132 16.12 -20.60 15.46
C THR A 132 15.50 -19.23 15.68
N LEU A 133 15.81 -18.28 14.78
CA LEU A 133 15.11 -17.01 14.71
C LEU A 133 13.66 -17.20 14.24
N GLU A 134 13.46 -18.17 13.35
CA GLU A 134 12.20 -18.40 12.67
C GLU A 134 11.29 -19.38 13.43
N ASP A 135 9.99 -19.15 13.35
CA ASP A 135 8.93 -20.10 13.72
C ASP A 135 8.18 -20.56 12.47
N ARG A 136 8.70 -21.61 11.82
CA ARG A 136 8.15 -22.09 10.53
C ARG A 136 6.79 -22.75 10.65
N ASP A 137 6.39 -23.12 11.87
CA ASP A 137 5.11 -23.77 12.15
C ASP A 137 4.03 -22.74 12.55
N CYS A 138 4.38 -21.45 12.65
CA CYS A 138 3.44 -20.39 12.94
C CYS A 138 2.68 -19.95 11.68
N ALA A 139 1.35 -20.11 11.68
CA ALA A 139 0.49 -19.73 10.56
C ALA A 139 0.24 -18.21 10.42
N LEU A 140 0.90 -17.37 11.23
CA LEU A 140 0.67 -15.92 11.28
C LEU A 140 1.86 -15.15 10.66
N ASP A 141 1.63 -13.90 10.25
CA ASP A 141 2.44 -13.07 9.34
C ASP A 141 3.95 -12.86 9.65
N ALA A 142 4.47 -13.40 10.75
CA ALA A 142 5.88 -13.26 11.12
C ALA A 142 6.61 -14.60 11.03
N ILE A 143 7.52 -14.72 10.05
CA ILE A 143 8.50 -15.81 10.03
C ILE A 143 9.38 -15.74 11.29
N ILE A 144 9.66 -14.54 11.82
CA ILE A 144 10.43 -14.33 13.05
C ILE A 144 9.56 -14.64 14.29
N ARG A 145 10.12 -15.42 15.24
CA ARG A 145 9.49 -15.75 16.52
C ARG A 145 8.96 -14.51 17.24
N ARG A 146 7.70 -14.55 17.68
CA ARG A 146 6.99 -13.40 18.27
C ARG A 146 7.61 -12.88 19.56
N ASP A 147 8.17 -13.76 20.38
CA ASP A 147 8.85 -13.36 21.60
C ASP A 147 10.14 -12.59 21.30
N VAL A 148 10.86 -12.95 20.22
CA VAL A 148 12.01 -12.20 19.72
C VAL A 148 11.58 -10.81 19.25
N VAL A 149 10.52 -10.72 18.43
CA VAL A 149 9.96 -9.43 17.98
C VAL A 149 9.60 -8.56 19.19
N ARG A 150 8.89 -9.14 20.17
CA ARG A 150 8.47 -8.41 21.39
C ARG A 150 9.65 -7.93 22.24
N ARG A 151 10.72 -8.74 22.39
CA ARG A 151 11.94 -8.33 23.11
C ARG A 151 12.59 -7.12 22.43
N ILE A 152 12.73 -7.16 21.11
CA ILE A 152 13.31 -6.06 20.32
C ILE A 152 12.43 -4.82 20.39
N GLU A 153 11.12 -4.98 20.18
CA GLU A 153 10.15 -3.89 20.21
C GLU A 153 10.13 -3.20 21.58
N ASN A 154 10.12 -3.94 22.68
CA ASN A 154 10.14 -3.37 24.01
C ASN A 154 11.44 -2.59 24.27
N ALA A 155 12.59 -3.15 23.90
CA ALA A 155 13.88 -2.48 24.05
C ALA A 155 13.93 -1.16 23.26
N ILE A 156 13.45 -1.15 22.02
CA ILE A 156 13.37 0.05 21.17
C ILE A 156 12.41 1.07 21.77
N ARG A 157 11.17 0.65 22.06
CA ARG A 157 10.12 1.51 22.63
C ARG A 157 10.59 2.22 23.90
N ASP A 158 11.33 1.53 24.76
CA ASP A 158 11.85 2.11 26.00
C ASP A 158 13.07 2.99 25.80
N ALA A 159 13.82 2.83 24.70
CA ALA A 159 14.97 3.66 24.39
C ALA A 159 14.59 4.97 23.68
N VAL A 160 13.58 4.94 22.79
CA VAL A 160 13.23 6.07 21.92
C VAL A 160 12.39 7.16 22.60
N LYS A 161 11.72 6.87 23.72
CA LYS A 161 10.76 7.76 24.41
C LYS A 161 11.23 9.20 24.59
N ASP A 162 12.49 9.38 25.01
CA ASP A 162 13.04 10.70 25.35
C ASP A 162 14.06 11.22 24.31
N ALA A 163 14.21 10.51 23.18
CA ALA A 163 15.19 10.87 22.16
C ALA A 163 14.69 12.05 21.33
N THR A 164 15.54 13.06 21.12
CA THR A 164 15.28 14.16 20.17
C THR A 164 15.98 13.97 18.83
N ARG A 165 16.88 12.99 18.77
CA ARG A 165 17.53 12.50 17.55
C ARG A 165 17.77 11.01 17.71
N ILE A 166 17.43 10.24 16.69
CA ILE A 166 17.60 8.79 16.68
C ILE A 166 18.51 8.43 15.52
N VAL A 167 19.55 7.66 15.80
CA VAL A 167 20.49 7.17 14.82
C VAL A 167 20.42 5.65 14.82
N VAL A 168 20.17 5.04 13.67
CA VAL A 168 20.02 3.58 13.53
C VAL A 168 21.15 3.05 12.67
N ALA A 169 22.05 2.26 13.27
CA ALA A 169 23.20 1.67 12.61
C ALA A 169 23.15 0.14 12.72
N PRO A 170 22.39 -0.56 11.85
CA PRO A 170 22.32 -2.01 11.88
C PRO A 170 23.56 -2.63 11.19
N THR A 171 24.71 -2.49 11.83
CA THR A 171 26.05 -2.81 11.29
C THR A 171 26.30 -4.32 11.19
N GLY A 172 25.82 -5.09 12.17
CA GLY A 172 26.06 -6.54 12.30
C GLY A 172 24.80 -7.33 12.65
N GLY A 173 24.90 -8.66 12.67
CA GLY A 173 23.80 -9.56 13.02
C GLY A 173 23.00 -10.08 11.81
N MET A 174 21.84 -10.68 12.09
CA MET A 174 21.00 -11.35 11.10
C MET A 174 20.28 -10.33 10.20
N PRO A 175 20.27 -10.50 8.86
CA PRO A 175 19.61 -9.57 7.93
C PRO A 175 18.15 -9.26 8.29
N GLU A 176 17.41 -10.27 8.73
CA GLU A 176 16.00 -10.18 9.12
C GLU A 176 15.82 -9.30 10.37
N ILE A 177 16.74 -9.41 11.33
CA ILE A 177 16.76 -8.56 12.54
C ILE A 177 17.11 -7.12 12.18
N LYS A 178 18.07 -6.91 11.27
CA LYS A 178 18.43 -5.56 10.80
C LYS A 178 17.21 -4.85 10.19
N ALA A 179 16.47 -5.54 9.33
CA ALA A 179 15.26 -5.02 8.72
C ALA A 179 14.17 -4.72 9.77
N LEU A 180 13.94 -5.68 10.69
CA LEU A 180 12.95 -5.52 11.76
C LEU A 180 13.27 -4.32 12.67
N VAL A 181 14.53 -4.15 13.09
CA VAL A 181 14.96 -3.05 13.95
C VAL A 181 14.73 -1.70 13.28
N LYS A 182 15.04 -1.56 11.99
CA LYS A 182 14.77 -0.31 11.25
C LYS A 182 13.30 0.07 11.31
N GLU A 183 12.40 -0.86 11.00
CA GLU A 183 10.96 -0.59 10.98
C GLU A 183 10.40 -0.36 12.39
N LEU A 184 10.86 -1.10 13.40
CA LEU A 184 10.43 -0.88 14.79
C LEU A 184 10.91 0.47 15.33
N VAL A 185 12.11 0.92 14.97
CA VAL A 185 12.56 2.27 15.35
C VAL A 185 11.70 3.33 14.67
N ARG A 186 11.39 3.20 13.38
CA ARG A 186 10.49 4.14 12.68
C ARG A 186 9.08 4.15 13.29
N LEU A 187 8.56 2.97 13.64
CA LEU A 187 7.23 2.81 14.22
C LEU A 187 7.10 3.48 15.60
N HIS A 188 8.14 3.38 16.43
CA HIS A 188 8.14 3.88 17.80
C HIS A 188 8.82 5.25 17.97
N ALA A 189 9.41 5.81 16.90
CA ALA A 189 10.00 7.15 16.94
C ALA A 189 8.95 8.20 17.35
N PRO A 190 9.29 9.16 18.21
CA PRO A 190 8.39 10.24 18.57
C PRO A 190 7.94 11.04 17.34
N GLU A 191 6.72 11.60 17.40
CA GLU A 191 6.14 12.36 16.29
C GLU A 191 7.09 13.49 15.82
N GLY A 192 7.29 13.58 14.50
CA GLY A 192 8.17 14.57 13.88
C GLY A 192 9.67 14.23 13.90
N ILE A 193 10.08 13.09 14.47
CA ILE A 193 11.47 12.63 14.46
C ILE A 193 11.65 11.54 13.41
N GLU A 194 12.39 11.85 12.35
CA GLU A 194 12.80 10.86 11.35
C GLU A 194 14.15 10.24 11.77
N PRO A 195 14.24 8.90 11.96
CA PRO A 195 15.50 8.26 12.33
C PRO A 195 16.57 8.38 11.24
N ASP A 196 17.78 8.80 11.61
CA ASP A 196 18.96 8.81 10.75
C ASP A 196 19.45 7.36 10.56
N GLU A 197 19.15 6.75 9.41
CA GLU A 197 19.73 5.45 9.05
C GLU A 197 21.17 5.58 8.56
N ILE A 198 22.05 4.76 9.14
CA ILE A 198 23.47 4.70 8.80
C ILE A 198 23.84 3.30 8.34
N GLU A 199 24.63 3.24 7.27
CA GLU A 199 25.33 2.05 6.83
C GLU A 199 26.83 2.20 7.10
N VAL A 200 27.51 1.12 7.47
CA VAL A 200 28.95 1.12 7.73
C VAL A 200 29.61 0.19 6.73
N ASP A 201 30.32 0.79 5.78
CA ASP A 201 31.08 0.06 4.79
C ASP A 201 32.39 -0.46 5.39
N ASP A 202 32.72 -1.69 5.03
CA ASP A 202 34.00 -2.33 5.36
C ASP A 202 35.10 -1.76 4.45
N GLY A 203 35.82 -0.76 4.94
CA GLY A 203 36.80 0.01 4.17
C GLY A 203 38.01 -0.82 3.76
N ALA A 204 38.33 -1.86 4.54
CA ALA A 204 39.47 -2.74 4.29
C ALA A 204 39.24 -3.66 3.08
N ARG A 205 38.01 -4.14 2.84
CA ARG A 205 37.68 -4.96 1.66
C ARG A 205 37.74 -4.18 0.35
N ASN A 206 37.50 -2.87 0.40
CA ASN A 206 37.25 -2.07 -0.80
C ASN A 206 38.42 -1.17 -1.20
N SER A 207 39.31 -0.77 -0.28
CA SER A 207 40.36 0.22 -0.60
C SER A 207 41.54 0.33 0.38
N GLY A 208 41.65 -0.55 1.38
CA GLY A 208 42.66 -0.38 2.45
C GLY A 208 42.43 0.90 3.28
N GLN A 209 41.18 1.36 3.36
CA GLN A 209 40.74 2.53 4.12
C GLN A 209 40.06 2.11 5.43
N PRO A 210 39.96 3.01 6.43
CA PRO A 210 39.20 2.73 7.63
C PRO A 210 37.71 2.58 7.32
N ASP A 211 36.99 1.86 8.17
CA ASP A 211 35.53 1.72 8.04
C ASP A 211 34.86 3.09 8.13
N ARG A 212 33.84 3.31 7.29
CA ARG A 212 33.16 4.60 7.21
C ARG A 212 31.66 4.42 7.32
N ALA A 213 31.08 5.13 8.28
CA ALA A 213 29.65 5.31 8.41
C ALA A 213 29.16 6.37 7.40
N VAL A 214 28.11 6.03 6.65
CA VAL A 214 27.46 6.92 5.69
C VAL A 214 25.95 6.95 5.92
N SER A 215 25.34 8.12 5.78
CA SER A 215 23.90 8.27 5.90
C SER A 215 23.20 7.65 4.69
N ARG A 216 22.21 6.81 4.93
CA ARG A 216 21.33 6.27 3.90
C ARG A 216 20.23 7.28 3.57
N LYS A 217 20.61 8.47 3.06
CA LYS A 217 19.65 9.51 2.61
C LYS A 217 18.90 9.17 1.31
N ARG A 218 19.08 7.97 0.75
CA ARG A 218 18.34 7.56 -0.45
C ARG A 218 17.06 6.85 -0.02
N VAL A 219 15.93 7.30 -0.58
CA VAL A 219 14.70 6.50 -0.72
C VAL A 219 15.15 5.08 -1.08
N ASP A 220 14.81 4.10 -0.24
CA ASP A 220 15.19 2.72 -0.52
C ASP A 220 14.65 2.41 -1.92
N PRO A 221 15.51 2.10 -2.91
CA PRO A 221 15.08 1.94 -4.29
C PRO A 221 14.06 0.79 -4.44
N ILE A 222 13.99 -0.08 -3.44
CA ILE A 222 13.05 -1.20 -3.37
C ILE A 222 11.67 -0.73 -2.87
N GLU A 223 11.59 0.35 -2.10
CA GLU A 223 10.33 0.78 -1.46
C GLU A 223 9.24 1.14 -2.49
N PRO A 224 9.51 1.94 -3.55
CA PRO A 224 8.51 2.16 -4.60
C PRO A 224 8.07 0.87 -5.30
N ILE A 225 8.96 -0.13 -5.40
CA ILE A 225 8.63 -1.44 -5.99
C ILE A 225 7.71 -2.24 -5.07
N ARG A 226 7.97 -2.24 -3.75
CA ARG A 226 7.11 -2.89 -2.74
C ARG A 226 5.72 -2.26 -2.71
N LEU A 227 5.66 -0.92 -2.64
CA LEU A 227 4.40 -0.17 -2.63
C LEU A 227 3.60 -0.37 -3.92
N ARG A 228 4.27 -0.43 -5.07
CA ARG A 228 3.64 -0.78 -6.35
C ARG A 228 3.07 -2.19 -6.35
N LYS A 229 3.80 -3.19 -5.83
CA LYS A 229 3.29 -4.56 -5.68
C LYS A 229 2.07 -4.58 -4.77
N GLN A 230 2.13 -3.90 -3.63
CA GLN A 230 1.00 -3.78 -2.69
C GLN A 230 -0.22 -3.13 -3.34
N ALA A 231 -0.03 -2.04 -4.11
CA ALA A 231 -1.11 -1.38 -4.84
C ALA A 231 -1.73 -2.31 -5.89
N LEU A 232 -0.93 -3.12 -6.59
CA LEU A 232 -1.42 -4.12 -7.53
C LEU A 232 -2.25 -5.19 -6.83
N GLU A 233 -1.80 -5.71 -5.70
CA GLU A 233 -2.53 -6.70 -4.91
C GLU A 233 -3.86 -6.16 -4.40
N LEU A 234 -3.86 -4.97 -3.81
CA LEU A 234 -5.07 -4.30 -3.33
C LEU A 234 -6.05 -4.02 -4.47
N THR A 235 -5.56 -3.55 -5.62
CA THR A 235 -6.37 -3.31 -6.81
C THR A 235 -6.99 -4.61 -7.34
N SER A 236 -6.20 -5.70 -7.39
CA SER A 236 -6.67 -7.02 -7.81
C SER A 236 -7.73 -7.61 -6.88
N LYS A 237 -7.83 -7.12 -5.65
CA LYS A 237 -8.86 -7.47 -4.67
C LYS A 237 -10.02 -6.45 -4.63
N GLY A 238 -10.03 -5.44 -5.50
CA GLY A 238 -11.07 -4.39 -5.50
C GLY A 238 -10.90 -3.29 -4.46
N HIS A 239 -9.85 -3.32 -3.63
CA HIS A 239 -9.58 -2.32 -2.58
C HIS A 239 -8.91 -1.06 -3.13
N LEU A 240 -9.58 -0.36 -4.04
CA LEU A 240 -9.02 0.79 -4.77
C LEU A 240 -8.66 1.98 -3.86
N ILE A 241 -9.49 2.24 -2.83
CA ILE A 241 -9.22 3.30 -1.84
C ILE A 241 -7.98 2.95 -1.00
N GLY A 242 -7.86 1.69 -0.58
CA GLY A 242 -6.69 1.20 0.16
C GLY A 242 -5.41 1.25 -0.68
N ALA A 243 -5.50 0.89 -1.97
CA ALA A 243 -4.39 0.98 -2.90
C ALA A 243 -3.85 2.41 -3.01
N TRP A 244 -4.74 3.41 -3.08
CA TRP A 244 -4.32 4.82 -3.06
C TRP A 244 -3.72 5.23 -1.72
N GLY A 245 -4.32 4.83 -0.59
CA GLY A 245 -3.76 5.09 0.74
C GLY A 245 -2.33 4.59 0.90
N ALA A 246 -2.00 3.45 0.30
CA ALA A 246 -0.66 2.86 0.33
C ALA A 246 0.37 3.69 -0.46
N VAL A 247 -0.02 4.39 -1.53
CA VAL A 247 0.95 5.00 -2.47
C VAL A 247 0.88 6.52 -2.58
N ARG A 248 -0.13 7.17 -1.98
CA ARG A 248 -0.38 8.63 -2.13
C ARG A 248 0.80 9.51 -1.72
N HIS A 249 1.67 9.01 -0.84
CA HIS A 249 2.83 9.73 -0.31
C HIS A 249 4.02 9.75 -1.28
N LEU A 250 4.01 8.90 -2.31
CA LEU A 250 5.04 8.89 -3.35
C LEU A 250 4.94 10.13 -4.23
N ASP A 251 6.05 10.64 -4.77
CA ASP A 251 6.05 11.73 -5.74
C ASP A 251 5.56 11.24 -7.12
N ALA A 252 4.62 11.98 -7.73
CA ALA A 252 4.03 11.64 -9.03
C ALA A 252 5.05 11.76 -10.17
N GLN A 253 5.93 12.76 -10.08
CA GLN A 253 6.90 13.06 -11.13
C GLN A 253 7.94 11.95 -11.26
N VAL A 254 8.26 11.30 -10.13
CA VAL A 254 9.19 10.17 -10.06
C VAL A 254 8.48 8.83 -10.32
N HIS A 255 7.17 8.76 -10.06
CA HIS A 255 6.40 7.51 -10.08
C HIS A 255 5.07 7.67 -10.84
N PRO A 256 5.11 7.85 -12.18
CA PRO A 256 3.92 8.18 -12.98
C PRO A 256 2.84 7.10 -12.97
N TRP A 257 3.22 5.82 -12.76
CA TRP A 257 2.29 4.72 -12.58
C TRP A 257 1.26 4.94 -11.46
N LYS A 258 1.58 5.77 -10.46
CA LYS A 258 0.66 6.06 -9.34
C LYS A 258 -0.61 6.79 -9.81
N LEU A 259 -0.56 7.51 -10.94
CA LEU A 259 -1.72 8.19 -11.52
C LEU A 259 -2.83 7.21 -11.88
N VAL A 260 -2.48 6.00 -12.33
CA VAL A 260 -3.45 4.93 -12.59
C VAL A 260 -4.22 4.57 -11.30
N ILE A 261 -3.51 4.50 -10.17
CA ILE A 261 -4.14 4.22 -8.86
C ILE A 261 -5.00 5.39 -8.39
N GLU A 262 -4.56 6.63 -8.63
CA GLU A 262 -5.35 7.83 -8.35
C GLU A 262 -6.66 7.83 -9.15
N TRP A 263 -6.62 7.54 -10.46
CA TRP A 263 -7.83 7.47 -11.29
C TRP A 263 -8.81 6.40 -10.80
N LEU A 264 -8.31 5.24 -10.41
CA LEU A 264 -9.12 4.17 -9.82
C LEU A 264 -9.73 4.59 -8.47
N TYR A 265 -8.99 5.32 -7.65
CA TYR A 265 -9.50 5.89 -6.40
C TYR A 265 -10.63 6.90 -6.64
N HIS A 266 -10.44 7.83 -7.59
CA HIS A 266 -11.48 8.78 -7.98
C HIS A 266 -12.72 8.05 -8.49
N PHE A 267 -12.53 7.02 -9.32
CA PHE A 267 -13.62 6.21 -9.85
C PHE A 267 -14.40 5.48 -8.75
N ALA A 268 -13.71 4.82 -7.81
CA ALA A 268 -14.32 4.08 -6.71
C ALA A 268 -15.05 5.00 -5.73
N SER A 269 -14.52 6.20 -5.51
CA SER A 269 -15.06 7.20 -4.59
C SER A 269 -16.14 8.09 -5.23
N SER A 270 -16.49 7.85 -6.49
CA SER A 270 -17.41 8.69 -7.28
C SER A 270 -17.00 10.18 -7.30
N LEU A 271 -15.69 10.45 -7.26
CA LEU A 271 -15.15 11.79 -7.40
C LEU A 271 -15.03 12.16 -8.89
N PRO A 272 -14.91 13.46 -9.23
CA PRO A 272 -14.59 13.89 -10.59
C PRO A 272 -13.33 13.17 -11.10
N ILE A 273 -13.44 12.50 -12.25
CA ILE A 273 -12.30 11.78 -12.85
C ILE A 273 -11.31 12.82 -13.39
N PRO A 274 -10.00 12.71 -13.09
CA PRO A 274 -9.01 13.63 -13.64
C PRO A 274 -9.02 13.66 -15.18
N PRO A 275 -8.89 14.83 -15.82
CA PRO A 275 -8.97 14.97 -17.29
C PRO A 275 -7.97 14.10 -18.06
N GLU A 276 -6.80 13.87 -17.46
CA GLU A 276 -5.70 13.07 -18.00
C GLU A 276 -5.92 11.56 -17.92
N CYS A 277 -6.99 11.11 -17.24
CA CYS A 277 -7.35 9.70 -17.24
C CYS A 277 -7.60 9.23 -18.67
N ASP A 278 -7.02 8.12 -19.07
CA ASP A 278 -7.18 7.52 -20.40
C ASP A 278 -7.70 6.07 -20.32
N LEU A 279 -8.11 5.63 -19.12
CA LEU A 279 -8.74 4.32 -18.93
C LEU A 279 -10.15 4.33 -19.53
N ILE A 280 -10.27 3.75 -20.73
CA ILE A 280 -11.48 3.76 -21.57
C ILE A 280 -12.74 3.41 -20.78
N VAL A 281 -12.70 2.35 -19.96
CA VAL A 281 -13.89 1.89 -19.23
C VAL A 281 -14.32 2.85 -18.11
N ILE A 282 -13.38 3.58 -17.50
CA ILE A 282 -13.67 4.62 -16.49
C ILE A 282 -14.29 5.84 -17.15
N GLN A 283 -13.87 6.16 -18.37
CA GLN A 283 -14.42 7.24 -19.20
C GLN A 283 -15.57 6.81 -20.11
N HIS A 284 -16.04 5.56 -19.99
CA HIS A 284 -17.03 5.00 -20.89
C HIS A 284 -18.26 5.91 -20.99
N GLN A 285 -18.79 6.19 -22.18
CA GLN A 285 -19.89 7.15 -22.35
C GLN A 285 -21.15 6.82 -21.53
N ARG A 286 -21.50 5.53 -21.43
CA ARG A 286 -22.69 5.05 -20.70
C ARG A 286 -22.47 5.04 -19.19
N MET A 287 -23.40 5.66 -18.45
CA MET A 287 -23.38 5.69 -16.99
C MET A 287 -23.54 4.28 -16.40
N ALA A 288 -24.38 3.44 -17.02
CA ALA A 288 -24.67 2.09 -16.57
C ALA A 288 -23.43 1.18 -16.59
N VAL A 289 -22.57 1.29 -17.61
CA VAL A 289 -21.32 0.52 -17.69
C VAL A 289 -20.40 0.89 -16.52
N ARG A 290 -20.24 2.20 -16.25
CA ARG A 290 -19.44 2.69 -15.12
C ARG A 290 -20.02 2.23 -13.79
N ALA A 291 -21.34 2.31 -13.62
CA ALA A 291 -22.03 1.88 -12.40
C ALA A 291 -21.89 0.36 -12.17
N ALA A 292 -22.08 -0.45 -13.20
CA ALA A 292 -21.96 -1.91 -13.11
C ALA A 292 -20.55 -2.33 -12.68
N LEU A 293 -19.52 -1.68 -13.24
CA LEU A 293 -18.14 -1.94 -12.87
C LEU A 293 -17.84 -1.58 -11.41
N ARG A 294 -18.44 -0.50 -10.88
CA ARG A 294 -18.32 -0.15 -9.45
C ARG A 294 -18.94 -1.20 -8.54
N VAL A 295 -20.10 -1.75 -8.92
CA VAL A 295 -20.73 -2.85 -8.16
C VAL A 295 -19.81 -4.06 -8.13
N GLU A 296 -19.30 -4.47 -9.28
CA GLU A 296 -18.40 -5.61 -9.40
C GLU A 296 -17.13 -5.43 -8.55
N LEU A 297 -16.52 -4.24 -8.57
CA LEU A 297 -15.36 -3.91 -7.75
C LEU A 297 -15.66 -3.92 -6.25
N ALA A 298 -16.84 -3.42 -5.85
CA ALA A 298 -17.28 -3.44 -4.45
C ALA A 298 -17.50 -4.89 -3.96
N LEU A 299 -18.16 -5.73 -4.74
CA LEU A 299 -18.34 -7.16 -4.41
C LEU A 299 -16.99 -7.88 -4.31
N ARG A 300 -16.07 -7.61 -5.25
CA ARG A 300 -14.73 -8.18 -5.22
C ARG A 300 -13.94 -7.78 -3.96
N ALA A 301 -14.18 -6.57 -3.46
CA ALA A 301 -13.61 -6.07 -2.20
C ALA A 301 -14.34 -6.57 -0.94
N GLY A 302 -15.43 -7.32 -1.08
CA GLY A 302 -16.29 -7.72 0.03
C GLY A 302 -17.09 -6.57 0.66
N ASP A 303 -17.18 -5.42 -0.02
CA ASP A 303 -17.89 -4.22 0.45
C ASP A 303 -19.38 -4.32 0.06
N ILE A 304 -20.10 -5.13 0.85
CA ILE A 304 -21.53 -5.42 0.63
C ILE A 304 -22.40 -4.17 0.65
N PRO A 305 -22.29 -3.21 1.62
CA PRO A 305 -23.12 -2.01 1.62
C PRO A 305 -22.95 -1.20 0.34
N ARG A 306 -21.70 -0.97 -0.10
CA ARG A 306 -21.43 -0.24 -1.34
C ARG A 306 -21.95 -0.99 -2.56
N ALA A 307 -21.86 -2.32 -2.60
CA ALA A 307 -22.40 -3.12 -3.69
C ALA A 307 -23.94 -3.06 -3.75
N VAL A 308 -24.64 -3.09 -2.61
CA VAL A 308 -26.10 -2.93 -2.54
C VAL A 308 -26.50 -1.57 -3.11
N HIS A 309 -25.88 -0.49 -2.62
CA HIS A 309 -26.11 0.85 -3.14
C HIS A 309 -25.83 0.95 -4.64
N GLY A 310 -24.70 0.42 -5.07
CA GLY A 310 -24.28 0.44 -6.46
C GLY A 310 -25.25 -0.32 -7.38
N THR A 311 -25.88 -1.40 -6.90
CA THR A 311 -26.83 -2.20 -7.69
C THR A 311 -28.08 -1.37 -8.04
N VAL A 312 -28.58 -0.57 -7.09
CA VAL A 312 -29.68 0.36 -7.34
C VAL A 312 -29.22 1.51 -8.25
N ALA A 313 -28.04 2.07 -8.00
CA ALA A 313 -27.46 3.12 -8.82
C ALA A 313 -27.19 2.67 -10.27
N PHE A 314 -26.89 1.39 -10.50
CA PHE A 314 -26.77 0.80 -11.84
C PHE A 314 -28.09 0.89 -12.61
N PHE A 315 -29.21 0.55 -11.97
CA PHE A 315 -30.51 0.69 -12.60
C PHE A 315 -30.88 2.14 -12.87
N GLU A 316 -30.68 3.04 -11.90
CA GLU A 316 -30.88 4.47 -12.10
C GLU A 316 -30.03 4.96 -13.30
N ALA A 317 -28.76 4.56 -13.37
CA ALA A 317 -27.88 4.89 -14.48
C ALA A 317 -28.36 4.31 -15.83
N ALA A 318 -28.84 3.07 -15.87
CA ALA A 318 -29.39 2.45 -17.07
C ALA A 318 -30.67 3.15 -17.54
N LEU A 319 -31.57 3.48 -16.61
CA LEU A 319 -32.78 4.25 -16.87
C LEU A 319 -32.44 5.59 -17.52
N TRP A 320 -31.46 6.32 -16.96
CA TRP A 320 -30.99 7.57 -17.52
C TRP A 320 -30.30 7.39 -18.88
N ASP A 321 -29.49 6.36 -19.08
CA ASP A 321 -28.87 6.07 -20.38
C ASP A 321 -29.93 5.81 -21.47
N HIS A 322 -31.04 5.14 -21.15
CA HIS A 322 -32.18 4.99 -22.07
C HIS A 322 -32.91 6.31 -22.30
N LEU A 323 -33.18 7.07 -21.25
CA LEU A 323 -33.82 8.38 -21.37
C LEU A 323 -33.04 9.33 -22.27
N LEU A 324 -31.72 9.40 -22.12
CA LEU A 324 -30.87 10.31 -22.89
C LEU A 324 -30.65 9.89 -24.35
N LYS A 325 -31.08 8.68 -24.75
CA LYS A 325 -31.20 8.30 -26.18
C LYS A 325 -32.32 9.10 -26.87
N HIS A 326 -33.37 9.48 -26.14
CA HIS A 326 -34.55 10.15 -26.69
C HIS A 326 -34.63 11.63 -26.30
N PHE A 327 -33.95 12.04 -25.24
CA PHE A 327 -34.00 13.40 -24.71
C PHE A 327 -32.62 14.05 -24.61
N GLU A 328 -32.60 15.37 -24.71
CA GLU A 328 -31.46 16.24 -24.44
C GLU A 328 -31.68 16.93 -23.10
N ARG A 329 -30.61 17.03 -22.31
CA ARG A 329 -30.65 17.78 -21.05
C ARG A 329 -30.44 19.26 -21.33
N ASP A 330 -31.15 20.08 -20.57
CA ASP A 330 -30.83 21.49 -20.49
C ASP A 330 -29.43 21.70 -19.86
N PRO A 331 -28.59 22.60 -20.41
CA PRO A 331 -27.28 22.89 -19.85
C PRO A 331 -27.30 23.52 -18.45
N GLN A 332 -28.41 24.16 -18.05
CA GLN A 332 -28.51 24.91 -16.79
C GLN A 332 -29.26 24.13 -15.69
N ASP A 333 -30.23 23.29 -16.04
CA ASP A 333 -30.89 22.38 -15.10
C ASP A 333 -31.10 20.98 -15.71
N ALA A 334 -30.29 20.02 -15.29
CA ALA A 334 -30.28 18.65 -15.82
C ALA A 334 -31.60 17.88 -15.67
N ARG A 335 -32.58 18.39 -14.90
CA ARG A 335 -33.93 17.83 -14.78
C ARG A 335 -34.84 18.22 -15.94
N TRP A 336 -34.50 19.29 -16.67
CA TRP A 336 -35.24 19.72 -17.85
C TRP A 336 -34.79 18.92 -19.05
N LEU A 337 -35.76 18.26 -19.68
CA LEU A 337 -35.53 17.36 -20.78
C LEU A 337 -36.34 17.82 -21.99
N LYS A 338 -35.66 17.90 -23.12
CA LYS A 338 -36.26 18.19 -24.42
C LYS A 338 -36.16 16.96 -25.31
N PRO A 339 -37.23 16.55 -26.01
CA PRO A 339 -37.13 15.46 -26.99
C PRO A 339 -36.10 15.80 -28.08
N ARG A 340 -35.25 14.83 -28.42
CA ARG A 340 -34.34 14.92 -29.57
C ARG A 340 -35.14 15.00 -30.87
N ALA A 341 -34.52 15.54 -31.91
CA ALA A 341 -35.13 15.55 -33.24
C ALA A 341 -35.50 14.11 -33.67
N GLY A 342 -36.76 13.90 -34.03
CA GLY A 342 -37.29 12.58 -34.43
C GLY A 342 -37.65 11.64 -33.27
N ALA A 343 -37.43 12.03 -32.01
CA ALA A 343 -37.90 11.26 -30.86
C ALA A 343 -39.42 11.44 -30.67
N LEU A 344 -40.07 10.38 -30.18
CA LEU A 344 -41.49 10.43 -29.84
C LEU A 344 -41.71 11.36 -28.65
N VAL A 345 -42.64 12.30 -28.77
CA VAL A 345 -43.04 13.14 -27.64
C VAL A 345 -43.87 12.28 -26.66
N PRO A 346 -43.66 12.39 -25.33
CA PRO A 346 -44.52 11.72 -24.36
C PRO A 346 -46.00 12.01 -24.60
N THR A 347 -46.82 10.97 -24.58
CA THR A 347 -48.28 11.08 -24.73
C THR A 347 -48.94 11.33 -23.37
N ASP A 348 -50.20 11.76 -23.36
CA ASP A 348 -50.97 12.10 -22.15
C ASP A 348 -50.96 11.00 -21.08
N LYS A 349 -50.90 9.72 -21.49
CA LYS A 349 -50.81 8.56 -20.59
C LYS A 349 -49.52 8.53 -19.75
N LEU A 350 -48.50 9.28 -20.16
CA LEU A 350 -47.19 9.38 -19.51
C LEU A 350 -46.98 10.73 -18.81
N ILE A 351 -47.91 11.68 -18.94
CA ILE A 351 -47.81 13.04 -18.41
C ILE A 351 -48.64 13.16 -17.12
N ARG A 352 -48.03 13.70 -16.06
CA ARG A 352 -48.67 14.03 -14.76
C ARG A 352 -49.62 15.20 -14.90
N GLU A 353 -50.83 15.08 -14.35
CA GLU A 353 -51.91 16.06 -14.50
C GLU A 353 -52.55 16.51 -13.18
N GLY A 354 -52.27 15.81 -12.07
CA GLY A 354 -52.65 16.15 -10.69
C GLY A 354 -53.43 15.05 -9.94
N ASP A 355 -53.67 13.88 -10.52
CA ASP A 355 -54.59 12.84 -10.01
C ASP A 355 -53.91 11.75 -9.14
N ASP A 356 -54.68 10.89 -8.47
CA ASP A 356 -54.16 9.80 -7.61
C ASP A 356 -53.19 8.83 -8.34
N ASP A 357 -53.31 8.67 -9.66
CA ASP A 357 -52.44 7.82 -10.50
C ASP A 357 -51.17 8.53 -11.00
N ASP A 358 -50.99 9.82 -10.70
CA ASP A 358 -49.89 10.64 -11.22
C ASP A 358 -48.50 10.13 -10.83
N LYS A 359 -48.37 9.52 -9.64
CA LYS A 359 -47.07 9.06 -9.14
C LYS A 359 -46.44 8.00 -10.06
N ASN A 360 -47.27 7.28 -10.82
CA ASN A 360 -46.85 6.27 -11.78
C ASN A 360 -46.54 6.84 -13.16
N ARG A 361 -46.95 8.09 -13.46
CA ARG A 361 -46.66 8.76 -14.74
C ARG A 361 -45.25 9.37 -14.68
N PRO A 362 -44.39 9.14 -15.68
CA PRO A 362 -42.97 9.53 -15.60
C PRO A 362 -42.68 10.98 -15.94
N PHE A 363 -43.53 11.68 -16.70
CA PHE A 363 -43.23 13.02 -17.19
C PHE A 363 -44.13 14.08 -16.60
N GLU A 364 -43.60 15.29 -16.43
CA GLU A 364 -44.37 16.49 -16.11
C GLU A 364 -44.00 17.58 -17.11
N THR A 365 -45.00 18.15 -17.79
CA THR A 365 -44.77 19.18 -18.81
C THR A 365 -44.33 20.49 -18.18
N LYS A 366 -43.34 21.14 -18.79
CA LYS A 366 -42.84 22.46 -18.40
C LYS A 366 -42.86 23.40 -19.60
N SER A 367 -43.37 24.61 -19.36
CA SER A 367 -43.39 25.67 -20.37
C SER A 367 -42.14 26.56 -20.24
N ARG A 368 -41.50 26.85 -21.38
CA ARG A 368 -40.42 27.84 -21.49
C ARG A 368 -40.75 28.91 -22.53
N PRO A 369 -40.12 30.09 -22.45
CA PRO A 369 -40.31 31.17 -23.44
C PRO A 369 -39.85 30.82 -24.87
N ASP A 370 -39.14 29.70 -25.04
CA ASP A 370 -38.65 29.21 -26.34
C ASP A 370 -39.72 28.49 -27.18
N ASN A 371 -40.96 28.40 -26.68
CA ASN A 371 -42.09 27.69 -27.28
C ASN A 371 -41.80 26.21 -27.59
N GLN A 372 -40.81 25.61 -26.92
CA GLN A 372 -40.50 24.19 -27.06
C GLN A 372 -41.14 23.38 -25.92
N ALA A 373 -41.46 22.12 -26.19
CA ALA A 373 -41.97 21.20 -25.19
C ALA A 373 -40.82 20.68 -24.32
N TRP A 374 -40.86 21.02 -23.03
CA TRP A 374 -39.92 20.56 -22.03
C TRP A 374 -40.61 19.67 -21.01
N PHE A 375 -39.86 18.74 -20.44
CA PHE A 375 -40.38 17.76 -19.49
C PHE A 375 -39.46 17.63 -18.30
N TRP A 376 -40.04 17.39 -17.12
CA TRP A 376 -39.34 16.81 -15.98
C TRP A 376 -39.60 15.32 -15.93
N PHE A 377 -38.55 14.53 -15.69
CA PHE A 377 -38.65 13.09 -15.51
C PHE A 377 -38.65 12.74 -14.02
N HIS A 378 -39.62 11.93 -13.62
CA HIS A 378 -39.80 11.44 -12.26
C HIS A 378 -39.55 9.93 -12.21
N GLU A 379 -38.52 9.53 -11.47
CA GLU A 379 -38.09 8.12 -11.36
C GLU A 379 -39.17 7.22 -10.74
N SER A 380 -40.12 7.75 -9.98
CA SER A 380 -41.25 6.97 -9.46
C SER A 380 -42.16 6.42 -10.58
N GLY A 381 -42.14 7.03 -11.76
CA GLY A 381 -42.84 6.56 -12.96
C GLY A 381 -41.99 5.66 -13.87
N ALA A 382 -40.78 5.24 -13.43
CA ALA A 382 -39.86 4.46 -14.25
C ALA A 382 -40.49 3.20 -14.85
N GLY A 383 -41.34 2.50 -14.10
CA GLY A 383 -42.03 1.30 -14.58
C GLY A 383 -42.89 1.54 -15.83
N ARG A 384 -43.65 2.66 -15.86
CA ARG A 384 -44.44 3.03 -17.05
C ARG A 384 -43.55 3.52 -18.18
N PHE A 385 -42.52 4.31 -17.89
CA PHE A 385 -41.57 4.73 -18.90
C PHE A 385 -40.92 3.54 -19.61
N ILE A 386 -40.46 2.54 -18.86
CA ILE A 386 -39.83 1.34 -19.42
C ILE A 386 -40.82 0.54 -20.27
N ARG A 387 -42.05 0.36 -19.77
CA ARG A 387 -43.07 -0.47 -20.43
C ARG A 387 -43.67 0.18 -21.67
N ASP A 388 -44.04 1.46 -21.57
CA ASP A 388 -44.93 2.14 -22.52
C ASP A 388 -44.19 3.13 -23.43
N TYR A 389 -42.95 3.50 -23.10
CA TYR A 389 -42.18 4.45 -23.91
C TYR A 389 -40.90 3.82 -24.50
N VAL A 390 -40.09 3.16 -23.67
CA VAL A 390 -38.87 2.48 -24.13
C VAL A 390 -39.16 1.08 -24.68
N GLU A 391 -40.20 0.44 -24.16
CA GLU A 391 -40.59 -0.94 -24.47
C GLU A 391 -39.46 -1.97 -24.22
N SER A 392 -38.58 -1.71 -23.25
CA SER A 392 -37.43 -2.58 -22.94
C SER A 392 -37.79 -3.69 -21.97
N LYS A 393 -37.82 -4.93 -22.47
CA LYS A 393 -37.96 -6.13 -21.66
C LYS A 393 -36.76 -6.36 -20.71
N PRO A 394 -35.49 -6.21 -21.15
CA PRO A 394 -34.35 -6.32 -20.24
C PRO A 394 -34.41 -5.36 -19.05
N LEU A 395 -34.70 -4.08 -19.31
CA LEU A 395 -34.75 -3.06 -18.25
C LEU A 395 -35.94 -3.27 -17.31
N LYS A 396 -37.07 -3.78 -17.83
CA LYS A 396 -38.23 -4.14 -16.99
C LYS A 396 -37.91 -5.30 -16.05
N ASN A 397 -37.26 -6.34 -16.55
CA ASN A 397 -36.83 -7.48 -15.74
C ASN A 397 -35.86 -7.05 -14.63
N LEU A 398 -34.96 -6.11 -14.93
CA LEU A 398 -34.05 -5.54 -13.94
C LEU A 398 -34.80 -4.76 -12.85
N LEU A 399 -35.77 -3.91 -13.23
CA LEU A 399 -36.61 -3.19 -12.27
C LEU A 399 -37.35 -4.17 -11.34
N ASP A 400 -37.95 -5.22 -11.89
CA ASP A 400 -38.70 -6.23 -11.12
C ASP A 400 -37.82 -6.99 -10.13
N ALA A 401 -36.54 -7.19 -10.47
CA ALA A 401 -35.57 -7.77 -9.55
C ALA A 401 -35.20 -6.78 -8.43
N ILE A 402 -35.00 -5.50 -8.77
CA ILE A 402 -34.61 -4.45 -7.81
C ILE A 402 -35.73 -4.12 -6.82
N ASP A 403 -36.99 -4.11 -7.26
CA ASP A 403 -38.12 -3.82 -6.36
C ASP A 403 -38.21 -4.82 -5.20
N LYS A 404 -37.72 -6.05 -5.37
CA LYS A 404 -37.64 -7.07 -4.31
C LYS A 404 -36.59 -6.75 -3.23
N VAL A 405 -35.59 -5.93 -3.56
CA VAL A 405 -34.45 -5.63 -2.69
C VAL A 405 -34.30 -4.14 -2.37
N LYS A 406 -35.23 -3.30 -2.85
CA LYS A 406 -35.15 -1.83 -2.71
C LYS A 406 -35.02 -1.37 -1.26
N ALA A 407 -35.69 -2.06 -0.33
CA ALA A 407 -35.60 -1.78 1.11
C ALA A 407 -34.18 -1.98 1.66
N LEU A 408 -33.40 -2.91 1.10
CA LEU A 408 -32.04 -3.19 1.57
C LEU A 408 -31.13 -1.98 1.45
N ARG A 409 -31.35 -1.11 0.47
CA ARG A 409 -30.58 0.13 0.32
C ARG A 409 -30.64 0.97 1.60
N ASN A 410 -31.81 1.06 2.23
CA ASN A 410 -31.98 1.81 3.47
C ASN A 410 -31.45 1.00 4.66
N ASP A 411 -31.71 -0.31 4.68
CA ASP A 411 -31.29 -1.19 5.78
C ASP A 411 -29.76 -1.22 5.93
N VAL A 412 -29.00 -1.31 4.83
CA VAL A 412 -27.52 -1.32 4.89
C VAL A 412 -26.90 0.07 5.06
N ALA A 413 -27.65 1.15 4.76
CA ALA A 413 -27.16 2.52 4.90
C ALA A 413 -27.28 3.06 6.32
N HIS A 414 -28.31 2.62 7.05
CA HIS A 414 -28.68 3.20 8.34
C HIS A 414 -28.37 2.31 9.53
N ASN A 415 -27.96 1.06 9.30
CA ASN A 415 -27.55 0.14 10.36
C ASN A 415 -26.03 -0.11 10.35
N GLU A 416 -25.51 -0.51 11.50
CA GLU A 416 -24.14 -0.97 11.61
C GLU A 416 -23.94 -2.27 10.81
N PRO A 417 -22.88 -2.39 10.00
CA PRO A 417 -22.66 -3.55 9.14
C PRO A 417 -22.18 -4.76 9.94
N THR A 418 -23.11 -5.53 10.51
CA THR A 418 -22.80 -6.81 11.18
C THR A 418 -22.67 -7.96 10.18
N PRO A 419 -21.92 -9.03 10.50
CA PRO A 419 -21.80 -10.21 9.63
C PRO A 419 -23.15 -10.80 9.21
N GLU A 420 -24.12 -10.86 10.14
CA GLU A 420 -25.47 -11.39 9.89
C GLU A 420 -26.24 -10.52 8.89
N LEU A 421 -26.19 -9.20 9.07
CA LEU A 421 -26.85 -8.25 8.16
C LEU A 421 -26.22 -8.31 6.76
N MET A 422 -24.90 -8.39 6.66
CA MET A 422 -24.21 -8.50 5.38
C MET A 422 -24.53 -9.82 4.67
N ASN A 423 -24.68 -10.92 5.42
CA ASN A 423 -25.07 -12.21 4.85
C ASN A 423 -26.55 -12.26 4.42
N ASP A 424 -27.46 -11.63 5.17
CA ASP A 424 -28.87 -11.49 4.78
C ASP A 424 -29.00 -10.64 3.50
N ALA A 425 -28.31 -9.50 3.44
CA ALA A 425 -28.29 -8.66 2.24
C ALA A 425 -27.77 -9.42 1.01
N ARG A 426 -26.66 -10.17 1.17
CA ARG A 426 -26.11 -11.05 0.13
C ARG A 426 -27.12 -12.08 -0.34
N THR A 427 -27.72 -12.80 0.60
CA THR A 427 -28.71 -13.85 0.31
C THR A 427 -29.89 -13.32 -0.48
N ARG A 428 -30.42 -12.14 -0.11
CA ARG A 428 -31.54 -11.52 -0.81
C ARG A 428 -31.18 -11.01 -2.20
N MET A 429 -29.99 -10.45 -2.38
CA MET A 429 -29.50 -10.04 -3.71
C MET A 429 -29.30 -11.23 -4.65
N GLN A 430 -28.79 -12.35 -4.12
CA GLN A 430 -28.67 -13.60 -4.85
C GLN A 430 -30.05 -14.20 -5.19
N ALA A 431 -31.00 -14.19 -4.24
CA ALA A 431 -32.36 -14.66 -4.48
C ALA A 431 -33.12 -13.81 -5.53
N ALA A 432 -32.77 -12.53 -5.64
CA ALA A 432 -33.28 -11.64 -6.69
C ALA A 432 -32.58 -11.83 -8.06
N ALA A 433 -31.59 -12.73 -8.15
CA ALA A 433 -30.74 -12.95 -9.33
C ALA A 433 -29.99 -11.69 -9.79
N LEU A 434 -29.70 -10.78 -8.84
CA LEU A 434 -28.90 -9.58 -9.08
C LEU A 434 -27.42 -9.86 -8.87
N TRP A 435 -27.06 -10.76 -7.95
CA TRP A 435 -25.70 -11.25 -7.70
C TRP A 435 -25.62 -12.77 -7.88
N SER A 436 -24.46 -13.29 -8.29
CA SER A 436 -24.22 -14.73 -8.32
C SER A 436 -24.00 -15.30 -6.92
N ASN A 437 -24.05 -16.64 -6.79
CA ASN A 437 -23.68 -17.34 -5.55
C ASN A 437 -22.22 -17.13 -5.12
N THR A 438 -21.39 -16.60 -6.01
CA THR A 438 -19.98 -16.24 -5.77
C THR A 438 -19.78 -14.72 -5.80
N ASP A 439 -20.84 -13.95 -5.56
CA ASP A 439 -20.85 -12.49 -5.47
C ASP A 439 -20.33 -11.79 -6.73
N MET A 440 -20.79 -12.23 -7.90
CA MET A 440 -20.52 -11.55 -9.17
C MET A 440 -21.77 -10.86 -9.70
N PHE A 441 -21.63 -9.62 -10.17
CA PHE A 441 -22.70 -8.81 -10.72
C PHE A 441 -22.74 -8.87 -12.25
N LEU A 442 -21.59 -8.68 -12.90
CA LEU A 442 -21.46 -8.65 -14.36
C LEU A 442 -21.73 -10.01 -15.04
N SER A 443 -21.76 -11.11 -14.26
CA SER A 443 -22.16 -12.43 -14.76
C SER A 443 -23.67 -12.64 -14.78
N GLN A 444 -24.46 -11.77 -14.16
CA GLN A 444 -25.89 -12.01 -13.99
C GLN A 444 -26.68 -11.69 -15.26
N PRO A 445 -27.56 -12.59 -15.73
CA PRO A 445 -28.32 -12.39 -16.97
C PRO A 445 -29.11 -11.08 -17.04
N PRO A 446 -29.81 -10.61 -15.98
CA PRO A 446 -30.53 -9.33 -16.03
C PRO A 446 -29.59 -8.14 -16.28
N VAL A 447 -28.39 -8.17 -15.69
CA VAL A 447 -27.38 -7.11 -15.82
C VAL A 447 -26.79 -7.12 -17.23
N GLN A 448 -26.37 -8.28 -17.72
CA GLN A 448 -25.79 -8.41 -19.06
C GLN A 448 -26.78 -8.04 -20.16
N ALA A 449 -28.05 -8.43 -20.03
CA ALA A 449 -29.07 -8.12 -21.02
C ALA A 449 -29.26 -6.60 -21.20
N VAL A 450 -29.31 -5.85 -20.09
CA VAL A 450 -29.40 -4.38 -20.12
C VAL A 450 -28.13 -3.75 -20.71
N LEU A 451 -26.94 -4.22 -20.30
CA LEU A 451 -25.68 -3.69 -20.83
C LEU A 451 -25.53 -3.93 -22.34
N ARG A 452 -25.93 -5.12 -22.83
CA ARG A 452 -25.96 -5.43 -24.28
C ARG A 452 -26.94 -4.55 -25.04
N GLU A 453 -28.13 -4.30 -24.49
CA GLU A 453 -29.10 -3.36 -25.07
C GLU A 453 -28.60 -1.91 -25.12
N LEU A 454 -27.71 -1.53 -24.19
CA LEU A 454 -27.02 -0.25 -24.17
C LEU A 454 -25.79 -0.18 -25.10
N GLY A 455 -25.45 -1.28 -25.76
CA GLY A 455 -24.40 -1.38 -26.77
C GLY A 455 -23.06 -1.97 -26.28
N GLU A 456 -22.99 -2.50 -25.06
CA GLU A 456 -21.80 -3.20 -24.56
C GLU A 456 -21.79 -4.65 -25.07
N ALA A 457 -20.79 -5.00 -25.88
CA ALA A 457 -20.73 -6.30 -26.55
C ALA A 457 -20.35 -7.45 -25.58
N SER A 458 -19.50 -7.18 -24.60
CA SER A 458 -19.00 -8.21 -23.67
C SER A 458 -19.00 -7.72 -22.21
N PRO A 459 -20.19 -7.50 -21.61
CA PRO A 459 -20.31 -6.99 -20.24
C PRO A 459 -19.53 -7.78 -19.20
N GLU A 460 -19.49 -9.11 -19.34
CA GLU A 460 -18.78 -10.03 -18.46
C GLU A 460 -17.26 -9.81 -18.41
N ASN A 461 -16.67 -9.22 -19.45
CA ASN A 461 -15.24 -9.01 -19.57
C ASN A 461 -14.78 -7.61 -19.12
N LEU A 462 -15.71 -6.73 -18.73
CA LEU A 462 -15.37 -5.34 -18.35
C LEU A 462 -14.33 -5.29 -17.22
N LEU A 463 -14.52 -6.10 -16.17
CA LEU A 463 -13.59 -6.14 -15.05
C LEU A 463 -12.25 -6.77 -15.43
N SER A 464 -12.25 -7.92 -16.11
CA SER A 464 -11.02 -8.61 -16.48
C SER A 464 -10.16 -7.75 -17.41
N ASN A 465 -10.79 -7.04 -18.35
CA ASN A 465 -10.12 -6.10 -19.24
C ASN A 465 -9.52 -4.92 -18.47
N LEU A 466 -10.26 -4.31 -17.53
CA LEU A 466 -9.72 -3.24 -16.67
C LEU A 466 -8.52 -3.74 -15.85
N MET A 467 -8.65 -4.90 -15.21
CA MET A 467 -7.59 -5.45 -14.36
C MET A 467 -6.35 -5.84 -15.16
N ALA A 468 -6.52 -6.33 -16.39
CA ALA A 468 -5.41 -6.61 -17.29
C ALA A 468 -4.67 -5.33 -17.68
N GLU A 469 -5.39 -4.28 -18.07
CA GLU A 469 -4.80 -2.98 -18.43
C GLU A 469 -4.07 -2.33 -17.26
N VAL A 470 -4.69 -2.28 -16.09
CA VAL A 470 -4.08 -1.75 -14.86
C VAL A 470 -2.84 -2.58 -14.49
N GLY A 471 -2.96 -3.91 -14.54
CA GLY A 471 -1.85 -4.81 -14.25
C GLY A 471 -0.66 -4.61 -15.18
N HIS A 472 -0.93 -4.40 -16.48
CA HIS A 472 0.10 -4.08 -17.47
C HIS A 472 0.79 -2.76 -17.13
N ARG A 473 0.03 -1.68 -16.95
CA ARG A 473 0.59 -0.34 -16.65
C ARG A 473 1.38 -0.26 -15.35
N LEU A 474 0.98 -1.02 -14.34
CA LEU A 474 1.71 -1.07 -13.08
C LEU A 474 3.00 -1.90 -13.20
N ARG A 475 3.02 -2.95 -14.03
CA ARG A 475 4.21 -3.79 -14.21
C ARG A 475 5.22 -3.17 -15.18
N ASP A 476 4.75 -2.45 -16.19
CA ASP A 476 5.59 -1.88 -17.22
C ASP A 476 6.17 -0.53 -16.77
N SER A 477 7.36 -0.62 -16.15
CA SER A 477 8.10 0.55 -15.66
C SER A 477 8.61 1.52 -16.74
N LEU A 478 8.50 1.16 -18.04
CA LEU A 478 9.13 1.87 -19.16
C LEU A 478 8.13 2.55 -20.12
N ALA A 479 6.82 2.37 -19.94
CA ALA A 479 5.83 2.93 -20.88
C ALA A 479 5.54 4.44 -20.67
N ALA A 480 5.99 5.02 -19.56
CA ALA A 480 5.75 6.43 -19.23
C ALA A 480 6.69 7.42 -19.96
N ASP A 481 7.74 6.95 -20.64
CA ASP A 481 8.71 7.79 -21.34
C ASP A 481 8.39 8.03 -22.84
N SER A 482 7.19 7.66 -23.31
CA SER A 482 6.80 7.93 -24.69
C SER A 482 5.78 9.07 -24.77
N PRO A 483 6.21 10.34 -24.96
CA PRO A 483 5.32 11.37 -25.43
C PRO A 483 5.01 11.07 -26.91
N ARG A 484 3.96 10.28 -27.16
CA ARG A 484 3.36 10.22 -28.50
C ARG A 484 2.73 11.57 -28.80
N GLY A 485 3.44 12.40 -29.57
CA GLY A 485 2.85 13.60 -30.15
C GLY A 485 3.81 14.75 -30.42
N ARG A 486 4.75 14.58 -31.36
CA ARG A 486 5.24 15.67 -32.23
C ARG A 486 5.74 15.11 -33.55
N ASP A 487 4.82 14.63 -34.38
CA ASP A 487 5.03 14.71 -35.83
C ASP A 487 4.34 15.98 -36.30
N SER A 488 5.12 17.06 -36.41
CA SER A 488 4.82 18.17 -37.30
C SER A 488 5.83 18.13 -38.44
N PRO A 489 5.39 18.28 -39.70
CA PRO A 489 6.25 18.09 -40.86
C PRO A 489 7.21 19.26 -40.98
N LEU A 490 8.51 19.00 -40.83
CA LEU A 490 9.54 19.96 -41.18
C LEU A 490 9.70 20.00 -42.70
N GLU A 491 9.32 21.15 -43.23
CA GLU A 491 9.51 21.60 -44.59
C GLU A 491 10.94 21.35 -45.07
N ALA A 492 11.07 20.73 -46.25
CA ALA A 492 12.30 20.70 -47.00
C ALA A 492 12.62 22.11 -47.52
N ARG A 493 13.48 22.81 -46.81
CA ARG A 493 14.35 23.83 -47.38
C ARG A 493 15.77 23.34 -47.24
N ASP A 494 16.38 22.98 -48.36
CA ASP A 494 17.68 23.55 -48.72
C ASP A 494 17.99 23.23 -50.18
N GLY A 495 18.08 24.30 -50.96
CA GLY A 495 18.96 24.35 -52.12
C GLY A 495 20.28 24.95 -51.67
N ARG A 496 21.36 24.22 -51.90
CA ARG A 496 22.66 24.72 -52.38
C ARG A 496 23.50 23.55 -52.86
#